data_AF-A0A951IRK2-F1
#
_entry.id   AF-A0A951IRK2-F1
#
_cell.length_a   1.000
_cell.length_b   1.000
_cell.length_c   1.000
_cell.angle_alpha   90.00
_cell.angle_beta   90.00
_cell.angle_gamma   90.00
#
_symmetry.space_group_name_H-M   'P 1'
#
loop_
_entity.id
_entity.type
_entity.pdbx_description
1 polymer ?
#
loop_
_entity_poly.entity_id
_entity_poly.type
_entity_poly.pdbx_seq_one_letter_code
_entity_poly.pdbx_strand_id
1 'polypeptide(L)'
;LHASAGFWLSAVLLMFLLTGLSWAGIWGGKFVQPWNSFPAAKWDAVPLSDATHATLNAAGQHEVPWGLEKTPLPASGSSAGAVGVPAGQPVNLDTVAALAKQLGFAGQHHIQLPQTDTGVFTISADTMSGDLGNPTQDRTVHVDRYSGRVLAEAAFADYPLLAKAMAVGIALHQGDLGLWNAVLNVLFCLAIVFLCVSGVVIWWKRRPKGQWRLVAPPAPREPALWKGGAVVMCAVALAFPLTGAVLVAVLLLDWLVISRLPPLRAALR
;
A
#
# COMPACT_ATOMS: atom_id res chain seq x y z
N LEU A 1 -21.53 -9.78 22.04
CA LEU A 1 -21.43 -9.18 20.69
C LEU A 1 -20.03 -8.65 20.38
N HIS A 2 -19.54 -7.57 21.04
CA HIS A 2 -18.20 -7.00 20.79
C HIS A 2 -17.08 -8.04 20.74
N ALA A 3 -16.91 -8.86 21.80
CA ALA A 3 -15.84 -9.85 21.86
C ALA A 3 -15.92 -10.89 20.72
N SER A 4 -17.11 -11.39 20.42
CA SER A 4 -17.31 -12.38 19.35
C SER A 4 -17.09 -11.77 17.97
N ALA A 5 -17.59 -10.57 17.72
CA ALA A 5 -17.37 -9.85 16.47
C ALA A 5 -15.87 -9.54 16.30
N GLY A 6 -15.22 -9.04 17.36
CA GLY A 6 -13.80 -8.73 17.36
C GLY A 6 -12.92 -9.94 17.06
N PHE A 7 -13.27 -11.12 17.58
CA PHE A 7 -12.56 -12.36 17.25
C PHE A 7 -12.58 -12.66 15.75
N TRP A 8 -13.77 -12.71 15.13
CA TRP A 8 -13.88 -13.01 13.70
C TRP A 8 -13.29 -11.91 12.82
N LEU A 9 -13.52 -10.64 13.19
CA LEU A 9 -12.96 -9.50 12.48
C LEU A 9 -11.44 -9.43 12.58
N SER A 10 -10.82 -10.01 13.61
CA SER A 10 -9.35 -10.05 13.71
C SER A 10 -8.69 -10.86 12.60
N ALA A 11 -9.36 -11.90 12.09
CA ALA A 11 -8.85 -12.67 10.95
C ALA A 11 -8.87 -11.83 9.66
N VAL A 12 -9.96 -11.10 9.42
CA VAL A 12 -10.07 -10.18 8.27
C VAL A 12 -9.08 -9.02 8.42
N LEU A 13 -8.95 -8.47 9.62
CA LEU A 13 -8.01 -7.41 9.93
C LEU A 13 -6.56 -7.86 9.70
N LEU A 14 -6.21 -9.11 10.00
CA LEU A 14 -4.89 -9.66 9.71
C LEU A 14 -4.64 -9.71 8.20
N MET A 15 -5.62 -10.10 7.39
CA MET A 15 -5.51 -10.06 5.93
C MET A 15 -5.27 -8.63 5.43
N PHE A 16 -6.06 -7.66 5.89
CA PHE A 16 -5.89 -6.25 5.54
C PHE A 16 -4.52 -5.70 5.98
N LEU A 17 -4.05 -6.09 7.17
CA LEU A 17 -2.75 -5.72 7.68
C LEU A 17 -1.63 -6.26 6.77
N LEU A 18 -1.72 -7.52 6.33
CA LEU A 18 -0.72 -8.11 5.43
C LEU A 18 -0.68 -7.41 4.07
N THR A 19 -1.83 -7.08 3.48
CA THR A 19 -1.88 -6.39 2.17
C THR A 19 -1.52 -4.91 2.26
N GLY A 20 -1.78 -4.23 3.39
CA GLY A 20 -1.39 -2.84 3.59
C GLY A 20 0.08 -2.65 4.00
N LEU A 21 0.66 -3.59 4.76
CA LEU A 21 2.05 -3.49 5.22
C LEU A 21 3.06 -3.54 4.11
N SER A 22 2.74 -4.28 3.05
CA SER A 22 3.61 -4.44 1.91
C SER A 22 3.71 -3.17 1.05
N TRP A 23 2.86 -2.16 1.24
CA TRP A 23 3.09 -0.79 0.73
C TRP A 23 3.63 0.18 1.78
N ALA A 24 3.76 -0.23 3.05
CA ALA A 24 4.27 0.68 4.09
C ALA A 24 5.72 1.09 3.79
N GLY A 25 6.07 2.34 4.07
CA GLY A 25 7.36 2.91 3.65
C GLY A 25 8.60 2.19 4.17
N ILE A 26 8.52 1.51 5.31
CA ILE A 26 9.63 0.71 5.85
C ILE A 26 9.49 -0.76 5.44
N TRP A 27 8.43 -1.44 5.87
CA TRP A 27 8.25 -2.87 5.60
C TRP A 27 8.15 -3.15 4.11
N GLY A 28 7.17 -2.56 3.44
CA GLY A 28 7.03 -2.61 1.99
C GLY A 28 8.25 -2.07 1.26
N GLY A 29 8.52 -0.78 1.41
CA GLY A 29 9.48 -0.07 0.56
C GLY A 29 10.96 -0.42 0.76
N LYS A 30 11.38 -0.80 1.99
CA LYS A 30 12.80 -1.09 2.31
C LYS A 30 13.11 -2.57 2.50
N PHE A 31 12.18 -3.37 2.99
CA PHE A 31 12.43 -4.79 3.25
C PHE A 31 11.89 -5.71 2.15
N VAL A 32 10.69 -5.45 1.63
CA VAL A 32 10.01 -6.40 0.73
C VAL A 32 10.24 -6.06 -0.75
N GLN A 33 10.04 -4.79 -1.13
CA GLN A 33 10.08 -4.32 -2.51
C GLN A 33 11.43 -4.52 -3.22
N PRO A 34 12.60 -4.27 -2.60
CA PRO A 34 13.89 -4.38 -3.30
C PRO A 34 14.19 -5.78 -3.86
N TRP A 35 13.65 -6.83 -3.23
CA TRP A 35 13.88 -8.23 -3.64
C TRP A 35 12.81 -8.77 -4.58
N ASN A 36 11.76 -7.99 -4.84
CA ASN A 36 10.54 -8.44 -5.52
C ASN A 36 10.08 -7.49 -6.62
N SER A 37 10.87 -6.45 -6.88
CA SER A 37 10.63 -5.53 -8.00
C SER A 37 10.93 -6.21 -9.32
N PHE A 38 10.32 -5.70 -10.37
CA PHE A 38 10.51 -6.15 -11.73
C PHE A 38 11.98 -6.00 -12.14
N PRO A 39 12.66 -7.07 -12.59
CA PRO A 39 14.05 -6.96 -12.97
C PRO A 39 14.16 -6.25 -14.33
N ALA A 40 14.88 -5.12 -14.40
CA ALA A 40 15.07 -4.38 -15.65
C ALA A 40 15.70 -5.22 -16.78
N ALA A 41 16.44 -6.28 -16.43
CA ALA A 41 17.00 -7.25 -17.37
C ALA A 41 15.95 -8.03 -18.19
N LYS A 42 14.66 -7.92 -17.84
CA LYS A 42 13.54 -8.46 -18.64
C LYS A 42 13.26 -7.65 -19.91
N TRP A 43 13.78 -6.42 -20.05
CA TRP A 43 13.63 -5.64 -21.26
C TRP A 43 14.73 -5.96 -22.28
N ASP A 44 14.41 -5.78 -23.57
CA ASP A 44 15.29 -6.10 -24.71
C ASP A 44 16.50 -5.16 -24.82
N ALA A 45 17.46 -5.28 -23.89
CA ALA A 45 18.72 -4.56 -23.86
C ALA A 45 18.61 -3.06 -24.23
N VAL A 46 17.58 -2.40 -23.70
CA VAL A 46 17.37 -0.96 -23.92
C VAL A 46 18.23 -0.14 -22.97
N PRO A 47 18.64 1.07 -23.36
CA PRO A 47 19.32 1.98 -22.43
C PRO A 47 18.47 2.24 -21.19
N LEU A 48 19.11 2.27 -20.02
CA LEU A 48 18.46 2.55 -18.75
C LEU A 48 18.88 3.94 -18.23
N SER A 49 17.96 4.60 -17.56
CA SER A 49 18.19 5.82 -16.79
C SER A 49 18.64 5.46 -15.38
N ASP A 50 19.36 6.39 -14.73
CA ASP A 50 19.64 6.31 -13.30
C ASP A 50 18.37 6.55 -12.44
N ALA A 51 17.33 7.14 -13.03
CA ALA A 51 16.03 7.30 -12.40
C ALA A 51 15.27 5.97 -12.39
N THR A 52 14.56 5.70 -11.29
CA THR A 52 13.64 4.55 -11.17
C THR A 52 12.21 4.99 -11.42
N HIS A 53 11.30 4.04 -11.66
CA HIS A 53 9.90 4.40 -11.90
C HIS A 53 9.28 5.16 -10.73
N ALA A 54 9.79 5.04 -9.50
CA ALA A 54 9.36 5.87 -8.38
C ALA A 54 9.41 7.38 -8.65
N THR A 55 10.20 7.87 -9.60
CA THR A 55 10.22 9.30 -9.98
C THR A 55 9.00 9.73 -10.79
N LEU A 56 8.22 8.79 -11.34
CA LEU A 56 6.97 9.06 -12.04
C LEU A 56 5.80 9.27 -11.07
N ASN A 57 5.96 8.89 -9.81
CA ASN A 57 4.95 9.15 -8.78
C ASN A 57 4.90 10.66 -8.45
N ALA A 58 3.69 11.22 -8.41
CA ALA A 58 3.49 12.55 -7.84
C ALA A 58 3.71 12.54 -6.31
N ALA A 59 4.02 13.70 -5.72
CA ALA A 59 4.32 13.80 -4.29
C ALA A 59 3.14 13.29 -3.43
N GLY A 60 3.35 12.16 -2.73
CA GLY A 60 2.35 11.53 -1.88
C GLY A 60 1.33 10.64 -2.62
N GLN A 61 1.46 10.48 -3.94
CA GLN A 61 0.67 9.54 -4.74
C GLN A 61 1.53 8.35 -5.15
N HIS A 62 0.92 7.17 -5.23
CA HIS A 62 1.54 5.97 -5.77
C HIS A 62 0.76 5.58 -7.04
N GLU A 63 1.20 6.12 -8.18
CA GLU A 63 0.55 5.93 -9.50
C GLU A 63 1.30 4.89 -10.35
N VAL A 64 2.52 4.52 -9.94
CA VAL A 64 3.30 3.46 -10.57
C VAL A 64 3.04 2.15 -9.84
N PRO A 65 2.79 1.03 -10.56
CA PRO A 65 2.66 -0.28 -9.96
C PRO A 65 3.78 -0.56 -8.94
N TRP A 66 3.40 -1.02 -7.75
CA TRP A 66 4.34 -1.26 -6.65
C TRP A 66 5.55 -2.11 -7.06
N GLY A 67 5.36 -3.09 -7.96
CA GLY A 67 6.42 -3.94 -8.46
C GLY A 67 7.42 -3.24 -9.38
N LEU A 68 7.10 -2.07 -9.94
CA LEU A 68 7.96 -1.32 -10.87
C LEU A 68 8.73 -0.18 -10.20
N GLU A 69 8.31 0.31 -9.02
CA GLU A 69 8.87 1.54 -8.43
C GLU A 69 10.40 1.53 -8.28
N LYS A 70 11.03 0.38 -7.99
CA LYS A 70 12.50 0.27 -7.85
C LYS A 70 13.21 -0.10 -9.15
N THR A 71 12.48 -0.36 -10.21
CA THR A 71 13.04 -0.68 -11.52
C THR A 71 13.51 0.62 -12.19
N PRO A 72 14.76 0.68 -12.72
CA PRO A 72 15.22 1.78 -13.55
C PRO A 72 14.26 2.09 -14.70
N LEU A 73 14.08 3.35 -15.08
CA LEU A 73 13.34 3.71 -16.30
C LEU A 73 14.19 3.43 -17.54
N PRO A 74 13.58 3.07 -18.69
CA PRO A 74 14.29 3.17 -19.97
C PRO A 74 14.68 4.61 -20.28
N ALA A 75 15.76 4.78 -21.04
CA ALA A 75 16.24 6.09 -21.50
C ALA A 75 16.04 6.24 -23.01
N SER A 76 15.52 7.40 -23.41
CA SER A 76 15.38 7.77 -24.82
C SER A 76 16.71 8.10 -25.47
N GLY A 77 16.75 8.05 -26.81
CA GLY A 77 17.89 8.45 -27.62
C GLY A 77 18.61 7.29 -28.31
N SER A 78 18.00 6.10 -28.33
CA SER A 78 18.52 4.94 -29.06
C SER A 78 17.54 4.46 -30.13
N SER A 79 18.02 3.57 -31.00
CA SER A 79 17.20 2.86 -31.98
C SER A 79 16.65 1.51 -31.47
N ALA A 80 16.76 1.25 -30.16
CA ALA A 80 16.31 0.01 -29.54
C ALA A 80 14.77 -0.06 -29.41
N GLY A 81 14.24 -1.20 -28.94
CA GLY A 81 12.80 -1.41 -28.75
C GLY A 81 12.06 -1.88 -30.01
N ALA A 82 10.73 -1.89 -29.97
CA ALA A 82 9.86 -2.26 -31.07
C ALA A 82 9.26 -1.02 -31.78
N VAL A 83 8.74 -1.19 -32.99
CA VAL A 83 8.04 -0.10 -33.71
C VAL A 83 6.80 0.30 -32.92
N GLY A 84 6.69 1.59 -32.57
CA GLY A 84 5.54 2.17 -31.89
C GLY A 84 4.82 3.18 -32.79
N VAL A 85 5.08 4.47 -32.59
CA VAL A 85 4.55 5.54 -33.46
C VAL A 85 5.02 5.30 -34.91
N PRO A 86 4.13 5.36 -35.91
CA PRO A 86 4.49 5.13 -37.30
C PRO A 86 5.59 6.07 -37.80
N ALA A 87 6.51 5.54 -38.61
CA ALA A 87 7.59 6.31 -39.20
C ALA A 87 7.05 7.50 -40.01
N GLY A 88 7.67 8.68 -39.84
CA GLY A 88 7.26 9.92 -40.49
C GLY A 88 6.18 10.73 -39.76
N GLN A 89 5.63 10.22 -38.65
CA GLN A 89 4.79 11.02 -37.76
C GLN A 89 5.62 11.67 -36.63
N PRO A 90 5.27 12.89 -36.17
CA PRO A 90 5.92 13.50 -35.03
C PRO A 90 5.64 12.70 -33.76
N VAL A 91 6.63 12.50 -32.91
CA VAL A 91 6.45 11.90 -31.58
C VAL A 91 5.99 12.98 -30.61
N ASN A 92 4.68 13.04 -30.36
CA ASN A 92 4.06 14.02 -29.48
C ASN A 92 2.89 13.37 -28.72
N LEU A 93 2.22 14.14 -27.86
CA LEU A 93 1.13 13.60 -27.04
C LEU A 93 0.00 13.00 -27.89
N ASP A 94 -0.35 13.60 -29.02
CA ASP A 94 -1.45 13.13 -29.87
C ASP A 94 -1.12 11.77 -30.51
N THR A 95 0.10 11.60 -31.03
CA THR A 95 0.52 10.34 -31.66
C THR A 95 0.79 9.24 -30.63
N VAL A 96 1.28 9.59 -29.44
CA VAL A 96 1.42 8.66 -28.31
C VAL A 96 0.04 8.24 -27.78
N ALA A 97 -0.93 9.16 -27.71
CA ALA A 97 -2.31 8.81 -27.34
C ALA A 97 -3.00 7.94 -28.40
N ALA A 98 -2.73 8.17 -29.68
CA ALA A 98 -3.18 7.29 -30.75
C ALA A 98 -2.53 5.89 -30.65
N LEU A 99 -1.24 5.82 -30.33
CA LEU A 99 -0.53 4.57 -30.07
C LEU A 99 -1.12 3.83 -28.85
N ALA A 100 -1.42 4.53 -27.75
CA ALA A 100 -2.06 3.94 -26.57
C ALA A 100 -3.35 3.20 -26.94
N LYS A 101 -4.22 3.82 -27.76
CA LYS A 101 -5.44 3.19 -28.28
C LYS A 101 -5.13 1.96 -29.14
N GLN A 102 -4.13 2.02 -30.02
CA GLN A 102 -3.71 0.89 -30.84
C GLN A 102 -3.17 -0.29 -30.01
N LEU A 103 -2.47 0.02 -28.91
CA LEU A 103 -1.97 -0.96 -27.97
C LEU A 103 -3.08 -1.58 -27.09
N GLY A 104 -4.31 -1.06 -27.15
CA GLY A 104 -5.46 -1.58 -26.42
C GLY A 104 -5.79 -0.86 -25.11
N PHE A 105 -5.19 0.31 -24.84
CA PHE A 105 -5.62 1.20 -23.74
C PHE A 105 -6.94 1.89 -24.13
N ALA A 106 -8.05 1.15 -24.05
CA ALA A 106 -9.37 1.61 -24.45
C ALA A 106 -10.15 2.35 -23.34
N GLY A 107 -9.75 2.15 -22.08
CA GLY A 107 -10.39 2.75 -20.89
C GLY A 107 -9.61 3.95 -20.33
N GLN A 108 -9.82 4.22 -19.05
CA GLN A 108 -9.00 5.17 -18.31
C GLN A 108 -7.55 4.70 -18.29
N HIS A 109 -6.61 5.61 -18.54
CA HIS A 109 -5.18 5.37 -18.54
C HIS A 109 -4.44 6.71 -18.44
N HIS A 110 -3.19 6.67 -18.01
CA HIS A 110 -2.33 7.83 -17.87
C HIS A 110 -1.28 7.88 -18.98
N ILE A 111 -0.91 9.08 -19.41
CA ILE A 111 0.24 9.33 -20.29
C ILE A 111 1.12 10.39 -19.63
N GLN A 112 2.27 9.97 -19.13
CA GLN A 112 3.27 10.85 -18.53
C GLN A 112 4.24 11.33 -19.61
N LEU A 113 4.51 12.64 -19.63
CA LEU A 113 5.39 13.26 -20.60
C LEU A 113 6.86 13.21 -20.13
N PRO A 114 7.82 13.04 -21.07
CA PRO A 114 9.24 13.10 -20.73
C PRO A 114 9.63 14.49 -20.21
N GLN A 115 10.21 14.55 -19.00
CA GLN A 115 10.61 15.80 -18.35
C GLN A 115 12.07 16.21 -18.63
N THR A 116 12.88 15.29 -19.16
CA THR A 116 14.31 15.47 -19.44
C THR A 116 14.65 14.96 -20.83
N ASP A 117 15.78 15.39 -21.40
CA ASP A 117 16.21 15.01 -22.75
C ASP A 117 16.37 13.48 -22.95
N THR A 118 16.63 12.73 -21.89
CA THR A 118 16.72 11.26 -21.90
C THR A 118 15.43 10.59 -21.40
N GLY A 119 14.41 11.35 -21.00
CA GLY A 119 13.14 10.83 -20.51
C GLY A 119 12.30 10.17 -21.61
N VAL A 120 11.35 9.33 -21.20
CA VAL A 120 10.43 8.59 -22.08
C VAL A 120 8.99 9.06 -21.88
N PHE A 121 8.13 8.85 -22.87
CA PHE A 121 6.69 8.83 -22.60
C PHE A 121 6.34 7.54 -21.88
N THR A 122 5.50 7.61 -20.86
CA THR A 122 5.02 6.43 -20.14
C THR A 122 3.51 6.36 -20.22
N ILE A 123 2.99 5.27 -20.77
CA ILE A 123 1.55 4.95 -20.83
C ILE A 123 1.30 3.89 -19.76
N SER A 124 0.36 4.13 -18.84
CA SER A 124 0.04 3.17 -17.78
C SER A 124 -1.46 3.06 -17.56
N ALA A 125 -1.90 1.86 -17.20
CA ALA A 125 -3.21 1.60 -16.62
C ALA A 125 -3.05 0.46 -15.62
N ASP A 126 -3.48 0.69 -14.39
CA ASP A 126 -3.41 -0.30 -13.32
C ASP A 126 -4.56 -0.16 -12.32
N THR A 127 -4.76 -1.21 -11.55
CA THR A 127 -5.82 -1.25 -10.53
C THR A 127 -5.54 -0.38 -9.31
N MET A 128 -4.28 -0.14 -8.95
CA MET A 128 -3.90 0.64 -7.76
C MET A 128 -4.24 2.14 -7.94
N SER A 129 -4.13 2.63 -9.17
CA SER A 129 -4.52 3.97 -9.60
C SER A 129 -6.02 4.09 -9.89
N GLY A 130 -6.77 2.98 -9.81
CA GLY A 130 -8.21 2.93 -10.08
C GLY A 130 -8.59 2.99 -11.56
N ASP A 131 -7.63 2.79 -12.48
CA ASP A 131 -7.86 2.84 -13.93
C ASP A 131 -8.56 1.57 -14.44
N LEU A 132 -8.29 0.44 -13.78
CA LEU A 132 -8.77 -0.89 -14.13
C LEU A 132 -9.56 -1.51 -12.97
N GLY A 133 -10.47 -2.44 -13.30
CA GLY A 133 -11.16 -3.27 -12.31
C GLY A 133 -10.58 -4.68 -12.13
N ASN A 134 -9.54 -5.02 -12.91
CA ASN A 134 -8.92 -6.35 -12.92
C ASN A 134 -7.38 -6.23 -12.92
N PRO A 135 -6.69 -6.63 -11.84
CA PRO A 135 -5.23 -6.49 -11.71
C PRO A 135 -4.45 -7.27 -12.75
N THR A 136 -5.06 -8.31 -13.34
CA THR A 136 -4.38 -9.09 -14.38
C THR A 136 -4.22 -8.32 -15.70
N GLN A 137 -4.82 -7.14 -15.80
CA GLN A 137 -4.71 -6.24 -16.95
C GLN A 137 -3.74 -5.08 -16.71
N ASP A 138 -3.12 -4.99 -15.53
CA ASP A 138 -2.11 -3.97 -15.23
C ASP A 138 -1.02 -3.96 -16.30
N ARG A 139 -0.71 -2.78 -16.84
CA ARG A 139 0.25 -2.63 -17.91
C ARG A 139 0.88 -1.24 -17.92
N THR A 140 2.19 -1.21 -18.12
CA THR A 140 2.98 0.01 -18.29
C THR A 140 3.83 -0.12 -19.55
N VAL A 141 3.82 0.90 -20.42
CA VAL A 141 4.55 0.94 -21.69
C VAL A 141 5.37 2.22 -21.77
N HIS A 142 6.64 2.10 -22.12
CA HIS A 142 7.55 3.23 -22.30
C HIS A 142 7.87 3.44 -23.77
N VAL A 143 7.73 4.67 -24.23
CA VAL A 143 7.94 5.06 -25.63
C VAL A 143 9.07 6.09 -25.71
N ASP A 144 10.04 5.81 -26.58
CA ASP A 144 11.16 6.69 -26.87
C ASP A 144 10.65 8.02 -27.43
N ARG A 145 11.11 9.13 -26.86
CA ARG A 145 10.60 10.47 -27.20
C ARG A 145 11.04 11.00 -28.57
N TYR A 146 12.03 10.39 -29.21
CA TYR A 146 12.59 10.85 -30.48
C TYR A 146 12.16 9.97 -31.64
N SER A 147 12.29 8.66 -31.47
CA SER A 147 12.00 7.64 -32.49
C SER A 147 10.57 7.11 -32.42
N GLY A 148 9.87 7.30 -31.30
CA GLY A 148 8.51 6.80 -31.09
C GLY A 148 8.45 5.28 -30.90
N ARG A 149 9.60 4.62 -30.72
CA ARG A 149 9.71 3.18 -30.50
C ARG A 149 9.26 2.81 -29.10
N VAL A 150 8.62 1.66 -28.95
CA VAL A 150 8.30 1.09 -27.63
C VAL A 150 9.57 0.48 -27.07
N LEU A 151 10.15 1.10 -26.06
CA LEU A 151 11.40 0.67 -25.44
C LEU A 151 11.18 -0.48 -24.46
N ALA A 152 10.07 -0.43 -23.72
CA ALA A 152 9.77 -1.44 -22.72
C ALA A 152 8.27 -1.52 -22.48
N GLU A 153 7.86 -2.73 -22.13
CA GLU A 153 6.52 -3.02 -21.65
C GLU A 153 6.64 -3.91 -20.42
N ALA A 154 5.85 -3.60 -19.39
CA ALA A 154 5.69 -4.42 -18.21
C ALA A 154 4.20 -4.67 -18.00
N ALA A 155 3.74 -5.88 -18.30
CA ALA A 155 2.38 -6.31 -18.03
C ALA A 155 2.34 -7.15 -16.74
N PHE A 156 1.15 -7.31 -16.16
CA PHE A 156 0.93 -8.18 -15.00
C PHE A 156 1.55 -9.57 -15.20
N ALA A 157 1.47 -10.13 -16.41
CA ALA A 157 2.01 -11.45 -16.74
C ALA A 157 3.52 -11.54 -16.46
N ASP A 158 4.25 -10.45 -16.64
CA ASP A 158 5.70 -10.38 -16.50
C ASP A 158 6.16 -10.16 -15.05
N TYR A 159 5.25 -9.74 -14.17
CA TYR A 159 5.54 -9.47 -12.76
C TYR A 159 6.01 -10.74 -12.02
N PRO A 160 7.02 -10.62 -11.13
CA PRO A 160 7.33 -11.64 -10.14
C PRO A 160 6.12 -12.01 -9.29
N LEU A 161 6.12 -13.21 -8.71
CA LEU A 161 4.98 -13.73 -7.94
C LEU A 161 4.51 -12.76 -6.85
N LEU A 162 5.44 -12.14 -6.12
CA LEU A 162 5.08 -11.22 -5.06
C LEU A 162 4.52 -9.90 -5.62
N ALA A 163 5.06 -9.38 -6.73
CA ALA A 163 4.49 -8.21 -7.38
C ALA A 163 3.07 -8.48 -7.91
N LYS A 164 2.78 -9.69 -8.40
CA LYS A 164 1.40 -10.12 -8.75
C LYS A 164 0.50 -10.16 -7.52
N ALA A 165 0.98 -10.76 -6.42
CA ALA A 165 0.25 -10.79 -5.17
C ALA A 165 -0.03 -9.38 -4.64
N MET A 166 0.90 -8.44 -4.86
CA MET A 166 0.74 -7.03 -4.51
C MET A 166 -0.30 -6.33 -5.37
N ALA A 167 -0.25 -6.45 -6.69
CA ALA A 167 -1.25 -5.88 -7.58
C ALA A 167 -2.67 -6.34 -7.18
N VAL A 168 -2.86 -7.64 -6.94
CA VAL A 168 -4.15 -8.19 -6.50
C VAL A 168 -4.50 -7.75 -5.07
N GLY A 169 -3.54 -7.80 -4.14
CA GLY A 169 -3.77 -7.50 -2.73
C GLY A 169 -4.09 -6.03 -2.47
N ILE A 170 -3.45 -5.12 -3.21
CA ILE A 170 -3.71 -3.68 -3.18
C ILE A 170 -5.14 -3.41 -3.67
N ALA A 171 -5.49 -3.91 -4.86
CA ALA A 171 -6.83 -3.74 -5.43
C ALA A 171 -7.92 -4.32 -4.52
N LEU A 172 -7.68 -5.48 -3.90
CA LEU A 172 -8.57 -6.06 -2.90
C LEU A 172 -8.74 -5.12 -1.69
N HIS A 173 -7.63 -4.60 -1.14
CA HIS A 173 -7.63 -3.73 0.03
C HIS A 173 -8.31 -2.37 -0.22
N GLN A 174 -8.13 -1.78 -1.40
CA GLN A 174 -8.73 -0.49 -1.75
C GLN A 174 -10.22 -0.60 -2.10
N GLY A 175 -10.67 -1.72 -2.66
CA GLY A 175 -12.05 -1.88 -3.11
C GLY A 175 -12.21 -1.92 -4.64
N ASP A 176 -11.10 -2.00 -5.39
CA ASP A 176 -11.07 -1.67 -6.82
C ASP A 176 -11.37 -2.84 -7.76
N LEU A 177 -11.53 -4.06 -7.24
CA LEU A 177 -11.97 -5.24 -7.99
C LEU A 177 -13.45 -5.21 -8.44
N GLY A 178 -14.08 -4.04 -8.37
CA GLY A 178 -15.48 -3.81 -8.70
C GLY A 178 -16.40 -3.72 -7.47
N LEU A 179 -17.70 -3.54 -7.75
CA LEU A 179 -18.70 -3.21 -6.74
C LEU A 179 -18.77 -4.20 -5.57
N TRP A 180 -18.59 -5.51 -5.82
CA TRP A 180 -18.62 -6.52 -4.78
C TRP A 180 -17.52 -6.28 -3.73
N ASN A 181 -16.32 -5.90 -4.18
CA ASN A 181 -15.17 -5.66 -3.32
C ASN A 181 -15.35 -4.36 -2.53
N ALA A 182 -15.78 -3.30 -3.20
CA ALA A 182 -16.15 -2.04 -2.55
C ALA A 182 -17.21 -2.24 -1.45
N VAL A 183 -18.26 -3.02 -1.70
CA VAL A 183 -19.28 -3.35 -0.71
C VAL A 183 -18.70 -4.12 0.47
N LEU A 184 -17.87 -5.14 0.23
CA LEU A 184 -17.21 -5.89 1.30
C LEU A 184 -16.33 -4.99 2.17
N ASN A 185 -15.55 -4.09 1.56
CA ASN A 185 -14.69 -3.15 2.27
C ASN A 185 -15.52 -2.15 3.10
N VAL A 186 -16.63 -1.63 2.56
CA VAL A 186 -17.56 -0.79 3.32
C VAL A 186 -18.15 -1.54 4.52
N LEU A 187 -18.60 -2.78 4.34
CA LEU A 187 -19.13 -3.60 5.43
C LEU A 187 -18.06 -3.86 6.50
N PHE A 188 -16.82 -4.13 6.09
CA PHE A 188 -15.71 -4.31 7.02
C PHE A 188 -15.42 -3.02 7.81
N CYS A 189 -15.35 -1.87 7.14
CA CYS A 189 -15.21 -0.56 7.79
C CYS A 189 -16.34 -0.30 8.80
N LEU A 190 -17.59 -0.57 8.44
CA LEU A 190 -18.73 -0.46 9.36
C LEU A 190 -18.60 -1.41 10.55
N ALA A 191 -18.07 -2.61 10.36
CA ALA A 191 -17.82 -3.56 11.42
C ALA A 191 -16.72 -3.06 12.39
N ILE A 192 -15.67 -2.42 11.88
CA ILE A 192 -14.65 -1.75 12.70
C ILE A 192 -15.26 -0.57 13.48
N VAL A 193 -16.08 0.27 12.84
CA VAL A 193 -16.83 1.35 13.53
C VAL A 193 -17.69 0.77 14.65
N PHE A 194 -18.39 -0.33 14.38
CA PHE A 194 -19.17 -1.05 15.39
C PHE A 194 -18.28 -1.51 16.57
N LEU A 195 -17.07 -2.04 16.32
CA LEU A 195 -16.14 -2.40 17.39
C LEU A 195 -15.73 -1.19 18.23
N CYS A 196 -15.38 -0.06 17.60
CA CYS A 196 -15.04 1.17 18.30
C CYS A 196 -16.20 1.66 19.19
N VAL A 197 -17.41 1.77 18.63
CA VAL A 197 -18.60 2.22 19.36
C VAL A 197 -18.94 1.26 20.49
N SER A 198 -18.94 -0.05 20.23
CA SER A 198 -19.24 -1.04 21.27
C SER A 198 -18.18 -1.09 22.36
N GLY A 199 -16.92 -0.80 22.05
CA GLY A 199 -15.85 -0.60 23.03
C GLY A 199 -16.14 0.58 23.97
N VAL A 200 -16.54 1.73 23.42
CA VAL A 200 -16.98 2.91 24.20
C VAL A 200 -18.20 2.59 25.06
N VAL A 201 -19.18 1.85 24.53
CA VAL A 201 -20.37 1.43 25.29
C VAL A 201 -19.99 0.52 26.46
N ILE A 202 -19.08 -0.43 26.26
CA ILE A 202 -18.58 -1.31 27.33
C ILE A 202 -17.84 -0.49 28.39
N TRP A 203 -16.98 0.45 27.98
CA TRP A 203 -16.33 1.37 28.90
C TRP A 203 -17.35 2.19 29.71
N TRP A 204 -18.35 2.78 29.03
CA TRP A 204 -19.41 3.56 29.67
C TRP A 204 -20.17 2.74 30.71
N LYS A 205 -20.49 1.48 30.44
CA LYS A 205 -21.19 0.59 31.38
C LYS A 205 -20.34 0.18 32.58
N ARG A 206 -19.01 0.10 32.44
CA ARG A 206 -18.08 -0.36 33.48
C ARG A 206 -17.44 0.74 34.31
N ARG A 207 -17.48 2.00 33.86
CA ARG A 207 -16.87 3.12 34.59
C ARG A 207 -17.52 3.33 35.97
N PRO A 208 -16.80 3.86 36.97
CA PRO A 208 -17.36 4.16 38.29
C PRO A 208 -18.56 5.12 38.21
N LYS A 209 -19.66 4.80 38.90
CA LYS A 209 -20.86 5.65 38.96
C LYS A 209 -20.55 6.94 39.74
N GLY A 210 -21.08 8.07 39.29
CA GLY A 210 -20.95 9.37 39.98
C GLY A 210 -19.65 10.14 39.71
N GLN A 211 -18.77 9.62 38.85
CA GLN A 211 -17.54 10.30 38.45
C GLN A 211 -17.56 10.58 36.94
N TRP A 212 -17.39 11.84 36.56
CA TRP A 212 -17.27 12.28 35.15
C TRP A 212 -15.84 12.13 34.59
N ARG A 213 -14.95 11.49 35.35
CA ARG A 213 -13.53 11.33 34.98
C ARG A 213 -13.37 10.25 33.90
N LEU A 214 -12.52 10.53 32.92
CA LEU A 214 -12.04 9.56 31.92
C LEU A 214 -11.01 8.62 32.56
N VAL A 215 -11.46 7.72 33.44
CA VAL A 215 -10.61 6.73 34.10
C VAL A 215 -10.82 5.33 33.53
N ALA A 216 -9.77 4.51 33.61
CA ALA A 216 -9.86 3.11 33.26
C ALA A 216 -10.93 2.41 34.14
N PRO A 217 -11.76 1.51 33.59
CA PRO A 217 -12.66 0.71 34.40
C PRO A 217 -11.88 -0.15 35.41
N PRO A 218 -12.46 -0.46 36.57
CA PRO A 218 -11.79 -1.28 37.57
C PRO A 218 -11.24 -2.58 36.99
N ALA A 219 -9.99 -2.89 37.32
CA ALA A 219 -9.37 -4.15 36.95
C ALA A 219 -10.15 -5.32 37.58
N PRO A 220 -10.20 -6.49 36.92
CA PRO A 220 -10.69 -7.71 37.58
C PRO A 220 -9.92 -7.97 38.87
N ARG A 221 -10.59 -8.50 39.90
CA ARG A 221 -9.97 -8.78 41.21
C ARG A 221 -8.76 -9.72 41.11
N GLU A 222 -8.77 -10.62 40.13
CA GLU A 222 -7.67 -11.54 39.83
C GLU A 222 -7.35 -11.49 38.33
N PRO A 223 -6.45 -10.59 37.90
CA PRO A 223 -6.07 -10.53 36.50
C PRO A 223 -5.15 -11.71 36.18
N ALA A 224 -5.70 -12.76 35.57
CA ALA A 224 -4.87 -13.80 34.97
C ALA A 224 -4.10 -13.23 33.78
N LEU A 225 -2.78 -13.43 33.76
CA LEU A 225 -1.97 -13.05 32.60
C LEU A 225 -2.42 -13.88 31.39
N TRP A 226 -2.96 -13.23 30.36
CA TRP A 226 -3.29 -13.88 29.11
C TRP A 226 -2.01 -14.21 28.33
N LYS A 227 -1.39 -15.35 28.66
CA LYS A 227 -0.10 -15.78 28.08
C LYS A 227 -0.11 -15.76 26.55
N GLY A 228 -1.20 -16.22 25.93
CA GLY A 228 -1.36 -16.18 24.47
C GLY A 228 -1.34 -14.75 23.92
N GLY A 229 -2.08 -13.82 24.53
CA GLY A 229 -2.06 -12.42 24.14
C GLY A 229 -0.70 -11.75 24.33
N ALA A 230 0.03 -12.10 25.40
CA ALA A 230 1.38 -11.60 25.62
C ALA A 230 2.35 -12.06 24.51
N VAL A 231 2.28 -13.33 24.10
CA VAL A 231 3.08 -13.85 22.99
C VAL A 231 2.74 -13.13 21.67
N VAL A 232 1.45 -12.96 21.37
CA VAL A 232 1.02 -12.23 20.17
C VAL A 232 1.49 -10.78 20.19
N MET A 233 1.35 -10.09 21.32
CA MET A 233 1.85 -8.71 21.46
C MET A 233 3.36 -8.63 21.24
N CYS A 234 4.15 -9.53 21.82
CA CYS A 234 5.59 -9.57 21.61
C CYS A 234 5.94 -9.85 20.13
N ALA A 235 5.27 -10.81 19.49
CA ALA A 235 5.48 -11.11 18.08
C ALA A 235 5.17 -9.91 17.18
N VAL A 236 4.04 -9.22 17.41
CA VAL A 236 3.66 -8.00 16.69
C VAL A 236 4.66 -6.87 16.97
N ALA A 237 5.08 -6.67 18.23
CA ALA A 237 6.07 -5.65 18.58
C ALA A 237 7.45 -5.87 17.91
N LEU A 238 7.85 -7.12 17.74
CA LEU A 238 9.09 -7.49 17.03
C LEU A 238 8.94 -7.31 15.52
N ALA A 239 7.81 -7.72 14.94
CA ALA A 239 7.53 -7.54 13.52
C ALA A 239 7.37 -6.05 13.16
N PHE A 240 6.86 -5.22 14.08
CA PHE A 240 6.62 -3.79 13.90
C PHE A 240 7.36 -2.99 14.98
N PRO A 241 8.64 -2.64 14.74
CA PRO A 241 9.49 -2.00 15.74
C PRO A 241 8.91 -0.72 16.34
N LEU A 242 8.13 0.04 15.56
CA LEU A 242 7.48 1.24 16.06
C LEU A 242 6.39 0.91 17.10
N THR A 243 5.61 -0.15 16.89
CA THR A 243 4.66 -0.65 17.88
C THR A 243 5.40 -1.08 19.15
N GLY A 244 6.51 -1.80 19.01
CA GLY A 244 7.36 -2.17 20.14
C GLY A 244 7.90 -0.94 20.91
N ALA A 245 8.38 0.07 20.18
CA ALA A 245 8.88 1.31 20.76
C ALA A 245 7.78 2.07 21.53
N VAL A 246 6.55 2.13 21.00
CA VAL A 246 5.41 2.74 21.70
C VAL A 246 5.08 1.99 22.99
N LEU A 247 5.05 0.65 22.97
CA LEU A 247 4.82 -0.15 24.18
C LEU A 247 5.89 0.10 25.24
N VAL A 248 7.16 0.10 24.85
CA VAL A 248 8.28 0.41 25.76
C VAL A 248 8.17 1.83 26.30
N ALA A 249 7.84 2.82 25.46
CA ALA A 249 7.69 4.21 25.88
C ALA A 249 6.56 4.38 26.91
N VAL A 250 5.42 3.72 26.70
CA VAL A 250 4.30 3.73 27.66
C VAL A 250 4.71 3.08 28.99
N LEU A 251 5.43 1.96 28.94
CA LEU A 251 5.95 1.30 30.15
C LEU A 251 6.95 2.18 30.91
N LEU A 252 7.85 2.85 30.19
CA LEU A 252 8.80 3.80 30.78
C LEU A 252 8.08 5.01 31.38
N LEU A 253 7.05 5.53 30.71
CA LEU A 253 6.22 6.62 31.23
C LEU A 253 5.50 6.23 32.52
N ASP A 254 4.89 5.03 32.57
CA ASP A 254 4.26 4.54 33.79
C ASP A 254 5.28 4.34 34.91
N TRP A 255 6.44 3.77 34.60
CA TRP A 255 7.47 3.44 35.59
C TRP A 255 8.19 4.68 36.15
N LEU A 256 8.53 5.64 35.30
CA LEU A 256 9.31 6.83 35.66
C LEU A 256 8.45 7.98 36.17
N VAL A 257 7.22 8.13 35.66
CA VAL A 257 6.38 9.31 35.95
C VAL A 257 5.14 8.92 36.76
N ILE A 258 4.26 8.07 36.21
CA ILE A 258 2.93 7.82 36.81
C ILE A 258 3.04 7.10 38.15
N SER A 259 3.88 6.08 38.23
CA SER A 259 4.10 5.28 39.44
C SER A 259 4.82 6.05 40.55
N ARG A 260 5.57 7.10 40.18
CA ARG A 260 6.40 7.89 41.11
C ARG A 260 5.68 9.11 41.67
N LEU A 261 4.67 9.63 40.97
CA LEU A 261 3.91 10.81 41.40
C LEU A 261 2.60 10.37 42.11
N PRO A 262 2.49 10.56 43.45
CA PRO A 262 1.29 10.20 44.21
C PRO A 262 -0.04 10.73 43.66
N PRO A 263 -0.16 12.00 43.20
CA PRO A 263 -1.43 12.49 42.66
C PRO A 263 -1.82 11.82 41.35
N LEU A 264 -0.85 11.46 40.49
CA LEU A 264 -1.14 10.72 39.25
C LEU A 264 -1.51 9.28 39.55
N ARG A 265 -0.78 8.63 40.46
CA ARG A 265 -1.06 7.27 40.91
C ARG A 265 -2.47 7.14 41.49
N ALA A 266 -2.90 8.09 42.33
CA ALA A 266 -4.23 8.11 42.94
C ALA A 266 -5.35 8.48 41.94
N ALA A 267 -5.03 9.15 40.84
CA ALA A 267 -6.00 9.53 39.82
C ALA A 267 -6.23 8.44 38.76
N LEU A 268 -5.22 7.60 38.50
CA LEU A 268 -5.22 6.62 37.39
C LEU A 268 -5.35 5.15 37.84
N ARG A 269 -5.14 4.83 39.12
CA ARG A 269 -5.26 3.49 39.70
C ARG A 269 -6.36 3.44 40.74
#